data_AF-A0A3M1F278-F1
#
_entry.id   AF-A0A3M1F278-F1
#
_cell.length_a   1.000
_cell.length_b   1.000
_cell.length_c   1.000
_cell.angle_alpha   90.00
_cell.angle_beta   90.00
_cell.angle_gamma   90.00
#
_symmetry.space_group_name_H-M   'P 1'
#
loop_
_entity.id
_entity.type
_entity.pdbx_description
1 polymer ?
#
loop_
_entity_poly.entity_id
_entity_poly.type
_entity_poly.pdbx_seq_one_letter_code
_entity_poly.pdbx_strand_id
1 'polypeptide(L)'
;FKEPVHATMPVLLLSGEADPVTPPENAEEVARTLTNAHHVVVPKMGHGVILFGCLPKLVQKFIDQAAFDALDFACVEKIRPMPFFQDFTGPAP
;
A
#
# COMPACT_ATOMS: atom_id res chain seq x y z
N PHE A 1 5.19 22.74 13.94
CA PHE A 1 4.55 22.14 12.75
C PHE A 1 5.55 21.23 12.06
N LYS A 2 5.09 20.21 11.30
CA LYS A 2 5.96 19.36 10.49
C LYS A 2 6.09 19.99 9.10
N GLU A 3 7.29 20.01 8.53
CA GLU A 3 7.53 20.47 7.16
C GLU A 3 7.27 19.31 6.17
N PRO A 4 6.69 19.58 4.98
CA PRO A 4 6.51 18.56 3.95
C PRO A 4 7.86 18.01 3.46
N VAL A 5 7.90 16.70 3.19
CA VAL A 5 9.07 16.07 2.57
C VAL A 5 9.05 16.34 1.06
N HIS A 6 10.17 16.83 0.53
CA HIS A 6 10.36 17.02 -0.91
C HIS A 6 11.37 15.99 -1.42
N ALA A 7 11.03 15.30 -2.51
CA ALA A 7 11.92 14.33 -3.12
C ALA A 7 11.71 14.21 -4.64
N THR A 8 12.82 14.02 -5.34
CA THR A 8 12.85 13.74 -6.80
C THR A 8 13.17 12.28 -7.12
N MET A 9 13.69 11.54 -6.13
CA MET A 9 13.88 10.10 -6.24
C MET A 9 12.52 9.38 -6.32
N PRO A 10 12.46 8.19 -6.94
CA PRO A 10 11.27 7.34 -6.92
C PRO A 10 10.79 7.08 -5.49
N VAL A 11 9.50 7.26 -5.24
CA VAL A 11 8.85 6.97 -3.95
C VAL A 11 7.64 6.06 -4.15
N LEU A 12 7.59 4.95 -3.42
CA LEU A 12 6.43 4.07 -3.37
C LEU A 12 5.66 4.32 -2.07
N LEU A 13 4.42 4.79 -2.19
CA LEU A 13 3.50 4.99 -1.07
C LEU A 13 2.54 3.80 -1.01
N LEU A 14 2.30 3.27 0.19
CA LEU A 14 1.41 2.13 0.43
C LEU A 14 0.34 2.51 1.44
N SER A 15 -0.93 2.27 1.12
CA SER A 15 -2.06 2.46 2.03
C SER A 15 -3.02 1.29 1.95
N GLY A 16 -3.70 1.00 3.05
CA GLY A 16 -4.94 0.23 3.00
C GLY A 16 -6.12 1.16 2.74
N GLU A 17 -7.05 0.77 1.88
CA GLU A 17 -8.27 1.55 1.59
C GLU A 17 -9.10 1.84 2.85
N ALA A 18 -9.08 0.92 3.83
CA ALA A 18 -9.82 1.01 5.08
C ALA A 18 -8.89 1.26 6.29
N ASP A 19 -7.71 1.85 6.10
CA ASP A 19 -6.77 2.16 7.17
C ASP A 19 -7.26 3.34 8.05
N PRO A 20 -7.58 3.12 9.34
CA PRO A 20 -8.08 4.19 10.21
C PRO A 20 -6.96 5.02 10.86
N VAL A 21 -5.70 4.58 10.77
CA VAL A 21 -4.54 5.20 11.45
C VAL A 21 -3.79 6.13 10.50
N THR A 22 -3.53 5.64 9.28
CA THR A 22 -2.88 6.39 8.20
C THR A 22 -3.67 6.23 6.91
N PRO A 23 -4.84 6.86 6.80
CA PRO A 23 -5.74 6.67 5.67
C PRO A 23 -5.10 7.17 4.36
N PRO A 24 -5.58 6.70 3.18
CA PRO A 24 -4.98 7.03 1.87
C PRO A 24 -4.79 8.53 1.61
N GLU A 25 -5.67 9.38 2.11
CA GLU A 25 -5.64 10.83 1.94
C GLU A 25 -4.37 11.46 2.55
N ASN A 26 -3.78 10.83 3.59
CA ASN A 26 -2.50 11.27 4.12
C ASN A 26 -1.36 11.08 3.10
N ALA A 27 -1.38 9.96 2.37
CA ALA A 27 -0.39 9.68 1.33
C ALA A 27 -0.61 10.59 0.11
N GLU A 28 -1.87 10.90 -0.23
CA GLU A 28 -2.20 11.88 -1.27
C GLU A 28 -1.68 13.29 -0.94
N GLU A 29 -1.82 13.73 0.33
CA GLU A 29 -1.27 15.02 0.78
C GLU A 29 0.25 15.04 0.67
N VAL A 30 0.93 13.97 1.10
CA VAL A 30 2.40 13.83 0.98
C VAL A 30 2.84 13.78 -0.48
N ALA A 31 2.09 13.11 -1.37
CA ALA A 31 2.42 12.96 -2.78
C ALA A 31 2.50 14.31 -3.52
N ARG A 32 1.84 15.37 -3.02
CA ARG A 32 1.87 16.72 -3.62
C ARG A 32 3.27 17.32 -3.74
N THR A 33 4.21 16.90 -2.90
CA THR A 33 5.58 17.40 -2.89
C THR A 33 6.59 16.37 -3.41
N LEU A 34 6.13 15.23 -3.93
CA LEU A 34 6.95 14.16 -4.47
C LEU A 34 6.78 14.09 -6.00
N THR A 35 7.80 14.49 -6.75
CA THR A 35 7.68 14.61 -8.22
C THR A 35 7.71 13.28 -8.96
N ASN A 36 8.06 12.18 -8.27
CA ASN A 36 8.21 10.84 -8.83
C ASN A 36 7.67 9.79 -7.85
N ALA A 37 6.37 9.82 -7.57
CA ALA A 37 5.73 8.93 -6.62
C ALA A 37 4.66 8.04 -7.28
N HIS A 38 4.52 6.82 -6.77
CA HIS A 38 3.41 5.93 -7.09
C HIS A 38 2.72 5.51 -5.79
N HIS A 39 1.40 5.69 -5.72
CA HIS A 39 0.60 5.34 -4.54
C HIS A 39 -0.22 4.09 -4.82
N VAL A 40 0.07 3.04 -4.06
CA VAL A 40 -0.68 1.80 -4.07
C VAL A 40 -1.69 1.83 -2.92
N VAL A 41 -2.97 1.84 -3.26
CA VAL A 41 -4.06 1.66 -2.30
C VAL A 41 -4.55 0.23 -2.41
N VAL A 42 -4.47 -0.53 -1.31
CA VAL A 42 -4.87 -1.93 -1.28
C VAL A 42 -6.34 -2.02 -0.89
N PRO A 43 -7.21 -2.56 -1.77
CA PRO A 43 -8.65 -2.59 -1.52
C PRO A 43 -9.00 -3.34 -0.23
N LYS A 44 -9.92 -2.77 0.56
CA LYS A 44 -10.50 -3.35 1.79
C LYS A 44 -9.49 -3.69 2.90
N MET A 45 -8.23 -3.29 2.77
CA MET A 45 -7.21 -3.55 3.79
C MET A 45 -7.07 -2.38 4.76
N GLY A 46 -6.70 -2.70 6.01
CA GLY A 46 -6.42 -1.71 7.05
C GLY A 46 -4.94 -1.30 7.09
N HIS A 47 -4.49 -0.90 8.28
CA HIS A 47 -3.13 -0.43 8.51
C HIS A 47 -2.04 -1.50 8.27
N GLY A 48 -0.88 -1.07 7.75
CA GLY A 48 0.32 -1.91 7.66
C GLY A 48 0.31 -2.92 6.51
N VAL A 49 -0.01 -2.47 5.28
CA VAL A 49 -0.27 -3.40 4.16
C VAL A 49 0.95 -4.12 3.57
N ILE A 50 2.17 -3.67 3.89
CA ILE A 50 3.42 -4.12 3.26
C ILE A 50 3.65 -5.64 3.28
N LEU A 51 3.07 -6.35 4.25
CA LEU A 51 3.25 -7.79 4.44
C LEU A 51 2.22 -8.66 3.70
N PHE A 52 1.21 -8.08 3.06
CA PHE A 52 0.11 -8.86 2.47
C PHE A 52 0.30 -9.16 0.99
N GLY A 53 -0.08 -10.39 0.62
CA GLY A 53 -0.11 -10.85 -0.77
C GLY A 53 1.21 -10.66 -1.50
N CYS A 54 1.17 -9.93 -2.63
CA CYS A 54 2.35 -9.70 -3.46
C CYS A 54 3.23 -8.53 -3.00
N LEU A 55 2.77 -7.71 -2.05
CA LEU A 55 3.46 -6.47 -1.68
C LEU A 55 4.90 -6.65 -1.20
N PRO A 56 5.27 -7.69 -0.41
CA PRO A 56 6.67 -7.88 -0.03
C PRO A 56 7.61 -8.00 -1.24
N LYS A 57 7.20 -8.75 -2.27
CA LYS A 57 7.98 -8.92 -3.51
C LYS A 57 7.97 -7.66 -4.37
N LEU A 58 6.84 -6.94 -4.41
CA LEU A 58 6.72 -5.68 -5.12
C LEU A 58 7.66 -4.62 -4.52
N VAL A 59 7.66 -4.47 -3.19
CA VAL A 59 8.53 -3.54 -2.47
C VAL A 59 10.00 -3.93 -2.63
N GLN A 60 10.33 -5.21 -2.54
CA GLN A 60 11.70 -5.67 -2.79
C GLN A 60 12.18 -5.25 -4.19
N LYS A 61 11.39 -5.54 -5.24
CA LYS A 61 11.74 -5.13 -6.61
C LYS A 61 11.87 -3.62 -6.76
N PHE A 62 10.98 -2.85 -6.13
CA PHE A 62 11.05 -1.40 -6.13
C PHE A 62 12.37 -0.90 -5.52
N ILE A 63 12.80 -1.47 -4.38
CA ILE A 63 14.07 -1.12 -3.74
C ILE A 63 15.26 -1.49 -4.64
N ASP A 64 15.25 -2.68 -5.24
CA ASP A 64 16.34 -3.16 -6.10
C ASP A 64 16.50 -2.33 -7.38
N GLN A 65 15.38 -1.85 -7.95
CA GLN A 65 15.36 -1.19 -9.25
C GLN A 65 15.29 0.34 -9.17
N ALA A 66 14.77 0.88 -8.06
CA ALA A 66 14.40 2.28 -7.92
C ALA A 66 13.61 2.80 -9.15
N ALA A 67 12.61 2.03 -9.59
CA ALA A 67 11.76 2.36 -10.73
C ALA A 67 10.41 1.63 -10.65
N PHE A 68 9.43 2.08 -11.44
CA PHE A 68 8.08 1.52 -11.44
C PHE A 68 7.78 0.57 -12.62
N ASP A 69 8.50 0.70 -13.74
CA ASP A 69 8.15 0.03 -15.01
C ASP A 69 8.13 -1.50 -14.94
N ALA A 70 8.91 -2.09 -14.04
CA ALA A 70 9.00 -3.54 -13.85
C ALA A 70 8.15 -4.08 -12.68
N LEU A 71 7.32 -3.22 -12.07
CA LEU A 71 6.42 -3.59 -10.99
C LEU A 71 5.05 -4.01 -11.55
N ASP A 72 4.56 -5.17 -11.10
CA ASP A 72 3.21 -5.65 -11.42
C ASP A 72 2.26 -5.20 -10.31
N PHE A 73 1.52 -4.12 -10.54
CA PHE A 73 0.51 -3.63 -9.60
C PHE A 73 -0.82 -4.39 -9.70
N ALA A 74 -1.07 -5.17 -10.77
CA ALA A 74 -2.32 -5.90 -10.94
C ALA A 74 -2.51 -7.00 -9.89
N CYS A 75 -1.43 -7.44 -9.25
CA CYS A 75 -1.51 -8.40 -8.15
C CYS A 75 -2.16 -7.83 -6.88
N VAL A 76 -2.17 -6.50 -6.70
CA VAL A 76 -2.76 -5.82 -5.53
C VAL A 76 -4.26 -6.06 -5.46
N GLU A 77 -4.93 -6.09 -6.62
CA GLU A 77 -6.36 -6.40 -6.77
C GLU A 77 -6.75 -7.81 -6.33
N LYS A 78 -5.78 -8.69 -6.03
CA LYS A 78 -6.02 -10.05 -5.53
C LYS A 78 -5.88 -10.15 -4.02
N ILE A 79 -5.39 -9.10 -3.35
CA ILE A 79 -5.26 -9.06 -1.89
C ILE A 79 -6.66 -8.96 -1.29
N ARG A 80 -6.94 -9.80 -0.29
CA ARG A 80 -8.22 -9.84 0.42
C ARG A 80 -7.96 -9.80 1.92
N PRO A 81 -8.80 -9.08 2.69
CA PRO A 81 -8.76 -9.19 4.14
C PRO A 81 -9.12 -10.61 4.56
N MET A 82 -8.64 -11.01 5.74
CA MET A 82 -9.10 -12.24 6.36
C MET A 82 -10.62 -12.18 6.56
N PRO A 83 -11.37 -13.23 6.20
CA PRO A 83 -12.79 -13.27 6.46
C PRO A 83 -13.09 -13.18 7.96
N PHE A 84 -14.25 -12.63 8.31
CA PHE A 84 -14.71 -12.60 9.68
C PHE A 84 -15.04 -14.01 10.17
N PHE A 85 -14.74 -14.28 11.44
CA PHE A 85 -15.25 -15.45 12.14
C PHE A 85 -16.76 -15.25 12.35
N GLN A 86 -17.55 -16.23 11.95
CA GLN A 86 -19.01 -16.20 12.12
C GLN A 86 -19.44 -17.07 13.31
N ASP A 87 -18.65 -18.06 13.68
CA ASP A 87 -18.80 -18.88 14.89
C ASP A 87 -17.42 -19.38 15.40
N PHE A 88 -17.42 -20.30 16.36
CA PHE A 88 -16.20 -20.86 16.97
C PHE A 88 -15.36 -21.71 16.01
N THR A 89 -15.88 -22.08 14.84
CA THR A 89 -15.21 -22.92 13.84
C THR A 89 -14.53 -22.11 12.74
N GLY A 90 -14.88 -20.84 12.57
CA GLY A 90 -14.20 -19.92 11.65
C GLY A 90 -15.15 -19.13 10.76
N PRO A 91 -14.65 -18.65 9.61
CA PRO A 91 -15.48 -18.07 8.55
C PRO A 91 -16.44 -19.08 7.92
N ALA A 92 -17.53 -18.59 7.32
CA ALA A 92 -18.37 -19.45 6.48
C ALA A 92 -17.58 -20.04 5.30
N PRO A 93 -17.91 -21.28 4.87
CA PRO A 93 -17.28 -21.95 3.72
C PRO A 93 -17.52 -21.23 2.38
#